data_AF-A0A5W2FF26-F1
#
_entry.id   AF-A0A5W2FF26-F1
#
_cell.length_a   1.000
_cell.length_b   1.000
_cell.length_c   1.000
_cell.angle_alpha   90.00
_cell.angle_beta   90.00
_cell.angle_gamma   90.00
#
_symmetry.space_group_name_H-M   'P 1'
#
loop_
_entity.id
_entity.type
_entity.pdbx_description
1 polymer ?
#
loop_
_entity_poly.entity_id
_entity_poly.type
_entity_poly.pdbx_seq_one_letter_code
_entity_poly.pdbx_strand_id
1 'polypeptide(L)'
;MNKVKALRELERLLSKMKDQARTLDELETAQWHYMDLVDITSSGLFDINTLEKERKENPHFIRISDGMRVFDDEQCAEFMSVKHNLPLQLCMAYVRSHKW
;
A
#
# COMPACT_ATOMS: atom_id res chain seq x y z
N MET A 1 10.92 -9.28 -8.84
CA MET A 1 11.33 -8.14 -9.70
C MET A 1 12.39 -7.34 -8.95
N ASN A 2 13.52 -6.93 -9.55
CA ASN A 2 14.54 -6.12 -8.86
C ASN A 2 14.06 -4.65 -8.75
N LYS A 3 14.31 -3.98 -7.61
CA LYS A 3 13.93 -2.59 -7.29
C LYS A 3 14.12 -1.61 -8.46
N VAL A 4 15.25 -1.68 -9.15
CA VAL A 4 15.54 -0.78 -10.30
C VAL A 4 14.53 -0.95 -11.43
N LYS A 5 14.08 -2.19 -11.68
CA LYS A 5 13.03 -2.46 -12.69
C LYS A 5 11.67 -1.97 -12.22
N ALA A 6 11.36 -2.12 -10.93
CA ALA A 6 10.12 -1.63 -10.34
C ALA A 6 10.02 -0.10 -10.41
N LEU A 7 11.12 0.61 -10.11
CA LEU A 7 11.17 2.07 -10.18
C LEU A 7 10.97 2.58 -11.62
N ARG A 8 11.66 1.99 -12.61
CA ARG A 8 11.47 2.35 -14.02
C ARG A 8 10.04 2.11 -14.49
N GLU A 9 9.42 1.03 -14.01
CA GLU A 9 8.03 0.72 -14.33
C GLU A 9 7.07 1.73 -13.68
N LEU A 10 7.32 2.11 -12.42
CA LEU A 10 6.56 3.15 -11.73
C LEU A 10 6.65 4.48 -12.50
N GLU A 11 7.86 4.92 -12.86
CA GLU A 11 8.08 6.15 -13.65
C GLU A 11 7.32 6.10 -14.99
N ARG A 12 7.38 4.97 -15.69
CA ARG A 12 6.65 4.75 -16.95
C ARG A 12 5.14 4.83 -16.76
N LEU A 13 4.60 4.27 -15.68
CA LEU A 13 3.17 4.31 -15.39
C LEU A 13 2.72 5.72 -14.97
N LEU A 14 3.47 6.38 -14.10
CA LEU A 14 3.20 7.76 -13.66
C LEU A 14 3.26 8.75 -14.84
N SER A 15 4.17 8.56 -15.80
CA SER A 15 4.26 9.42 -16.99
C SER A 15 2.96 9.52 -17.81
N LYS A 16 2.04 8.56 -17.64
CA LYS A 16 0.74 8.52 -18.34
C LYS A 16 -0.39 9.14 -17.52
N MET A 17 -0.13 9.48 -16.26
CA MET A 17 -1.11 10.11 -15.38
C MET A 17 -1.17 11.61 -15.63
N LYS A 18 -2.38 12.15 -15.56
CA LYS A 18 -2.63 13.58 -15.75
C LYS A 18 -2.02 14.44 -14.65
N ASP A 19 -1.97 13.91 -13.42
CA ASP A 19 -1.43 14.60 -12.24
C ASP A 19 -0.54 13.64 -11.43
N GLN A 20 0.75 13.66 -11.73
CA GLN A 20 1.73 12.74 -11.16
C GLN A 20 1.97 12.98 -9.67
N ALA A 21 2.06 14.24 -9.26
CA ALA A 21 2.32 14.61 -7.87
C ALA A 21 1.17 14.12 -6.99
N ARG A 22 -0.07 14.43 -7.38
CA ARG A 22 -1.24 13.93 -6.65
C ARG A 22 -1.32 12.41 -6.63
N THR A 23 -1.01 11.74 -7.74
CA THR A 23 -1.02 10.27 -7.78
C THR A 23 0.00 9.67 -6.82
N LEU A 24 1.17 10.29 -6.68
CA LEU A 24 2.20 9.87 -5.71
C LEU A 24 1.73 10.06 -4.27
N ASP A 25 1.10 11.19 -3.96
CA ASP A 25 0.54 11.46 -2.62
C ASP A 25 -0.56 10.45 -2.26
N GLU A 26 -1.41 10.09 -3.23
CA GLU A 26 -2.46 9.08 -3.06
C GLU A 26 -1.86 7.67 -2.84
N LEU A 27 -0.80 7.31 -3.58
CA LEU A 27 -0.07 6.05 -3.38
C LEU A 27 0.59 5.98 -1.99
N GLU A 28 1.24 7.06 -1.57
CA GLU A 28 1.87 7.15 -0.26
C GLU A 28 0.83 7.01 0.84
N THR A 29 -0.25 7.80 0.80
CA THR A 29 -1.34 7.73 1.78
C THR A 29 -1.96 6.33 1.86
N ALA A 30 -2.19 5.71 0.70
CA ALA A 30 -2.78 4.37 0.63
C ALA A 30 -1.89 3.30 1.26
N GLN A 31 -0.58 3.44 1.11
CA GLN A 31 0.37 2.56 1.77
C GLN A 31 0.44 2.79 3.28
N TRP A 32 0.53 4.04 3.73
CA TRP A 32 0.54 4.34 5.16
C TRP A 32 -0.70 3.77 5.85
N HIS A 33 -1.85 3.80 5.17
CA HIS A 33 -3.05 3.14 5.65
C HIS A 33 -2.85 1.64 5.87
N TYR A 34 -2.23 0.95 4.91
CA TYR A 34 -1.93 -0.48 5.07
C TYR A 34 -0.93 -0.74 6.21
N MET A 35 0.11 0.08 6.34
CA MET A 35 1.10 -0.05 7.41
C MET A 35 0.47 0.13 8.80
N ASP A 36 -0.45 1.08 8.95
CA ASP A 36 -1.24 1.23 10.18
C ASP A 36 -2.21 0.05 10.37
N LEU A 37 -2.83 -0.46 9.30
CA LEU A 37 -3.71 -1.62 9.35
C LEU A 37 -2.99 -2.86 9.90
N VAL A 38 -1.72 -3.07 9.56
CA VAL A 38 -0.91 -4.21 10.02
C VAL A 38 -0.01 -3.89 11.23
N ASP A 39 -0.26 -2.79 11.94
CA ASP A 39 0.50 -2.34 13.13
C ASP A 39 2.01 -2.15 12.90
N ILE A 40 2.43 -1.93 11.66
CA ILE A 40 3.81 -1.58 11.34
C ILE A 40 4.09 -0.12 11.74
N THR A 41 3.08 0.73 11.62
CA THR A 41 3.14 2.15 12.01
C THR A 41 1.95 2.54 12.88
N SER A 42 2.07 3.71 13.50
CA SER A 42 0.95 4.44 14.10
C SER A 42 1.03 5.88 13.61
N SER A 43 0.72 6.06 12.31
CA SER A 43 0.90 7.35 11.63
C SER A 43 -0.03 8.44 12.17
N GLY A 44 -1.15 8.05 12.78
CA GLY A 44 -2.21 8.94 13.21
C GLY A 44 -3.09 9.46 12.07
N LEU A 45 -2.86 9.02 10.83
CA LEU A 45 -3.69 9.37 9.66
C LEU A 45 -5.06 8.67 9.70
N PHE A 46 -5.13 7.51 10.36
CA PHE A 46 -6.35 6.70 10.48
C PHE A 46 -6.62 6.41 11.95
N ASP A 47 -7.86 6.60 12.39
CA ASP A 47 -8.23 6.36 13.78
C ASP A 47 -8.31 4.85 14.09
N ILE A 48 -8.04 4.49 15.34
CA ILE A 48 -7.96 3.09 15.76
C ILE A 48 -9.28 2.34 15.60
N ASN A 49 -10.43 3.00 15.73
CA ASN A 49 -11.72 2.33 15.58
C ASN A 49 -11.98 1.97 14.12
N THR A 50 -11.61 2.86 13.20
CA THR A 50 -11.62 2.58 11.76
C THR A 50 -10.70 1.42 11.41
N LEU A 51 -9.44 1.46 11.88
CA LEU A 51 -8.49 0.37 11.63
C LEU A 51 -8.98 -0.97 12.19
N GLU A 52 -9.52 -1.01 13.41
CA GLU A 52 -10.09 -2.23 14.01
C GLU A 52 -11.29 -2.78 13.25
N LYS A 53 -12.15 -1.89 12.74
CA LYS A 53 -13.27 -2.29 11.88
C LYS A 53 -12.75 -2.87 10.57
N GLU A 54 -11.82 -2.19 9.91
CA GLU A 54 -11.26 -2.64 8.63
C GLU A 54 -10.52 -3.97 8.76
N ARG A 55 -9.84 -4.21 9.88
CA ARG A 55 -9.19 -5.51 10.18
C ARG A 55 -10.20 -6.65 10.25
N LYS A 56 -11.37 -6.40 10.84
CA LYS A 56 -12.46 -7.39 10.95
C LYS A 56 -13.14 -7.62 9.61
N GLU A 57 -13.31 -6.58 8.81
CA GLU A 57 -13.95 -6.65 7.49
C GLU A 57 -13.04 -7.28 6.44
N ASN A 58 -11.73 -7.11 6.56
CA ASN A 58 -10.76 -7.52 5.54
C ASN A 58 -9.61 -8.38 6.10
N PRO A 59 -9.90 -9.52 6.75
CA PRO A 59 -8.86 -10.37 7.35
C PRO A 59 -7.89 -10.95 6.32
N HIS A 60 -8.30 -11.04 5.05
CA HIS A 60 -7.47 -11.56 3.96
C HIS A 60 -6.28 -10.67 3.59
N PHE A 61 -6.32 -9.37 3.95
CA PHE A 61 -5.19 -8.45 3.79
C PHE A 61 -4.23 -8.46 4.97
N ILE A 62 -4.49 -9.27 6.01
CA ILE A 62 -3.68 -9.32 7.22
C ILE A 62 -2.92 -10.64 7.24
N ARG A 63 -1.66 -10.60 6.85
CA ARG A 63 -0.74 -11.71 7.04
C ARG A 63 -0.25 -11.75 8.48
N ILE A 64 -0.29 -12.93 9.09
CA ILE A 64 0.26 -13.19 10.43
C ILE A 64 1.43 -14.16 10.29
N SER A 65 2.59 -13.83 10.86
CA SER A 65 3.76 -14.69 11.00
C SER A 65 4.22 -14.64 12.45
N ASP A 66 4.45 -15.80 13.06
CA ASP A 66 4.89 -15.91 14.47
C ASP A 66 3.99 -15.14 15.47
N GLY A 67 2.69 -15.11 15.19
CA GLY A 67 1.70 -14.41 16.02
C GLY A 67 1.67 -12.89 15.86
N MET A 68 2.53 -12.33 14.99
CA MET A 68 2.58 -10.90 14.69
C MET A 68 2.06 -10.62 13.28
N ARG A 69 1.38 -9.49 13.10
CA ARG A 69 1.02 -8.99 11.78
C ARG A 69 2.30 -8.56 11.07
N VAL A 70 2.42 -8.91 9.79
CA VAL A 70 3.61 -8.61 9.00
C VAL A 70 3.24 -7.85 7.74
N PHE A 71 4.14 -6.97 7.31
CA PHE A 71 4.01 -6.30 6.03
C PHE A 71 4.23 -7.30 4.89
N ASP A 72 3.32 -7.30 3.92
CA ASP A 72 3.43 -8.11 2.71
C ASP A 72 3.22 -7.21 1.49
N ASP A 73 4.19 -7.21 0.57
CA ASP A 73 4.17 -6.33 -0.61
C ASP A 73 2.94 -6.56 -1.50
N GLU A 74 2.47 -7.81 -1.62
CA GLU A 74 1.37 -8.17 -2.51
C GLU A 74 0.04 -7.77 -1.87
N GLN A 75 -0.14 -8.05 -0.58
CA GLN A 75 -1.31 -7.60 0.17
C GLN A 75 -1.38 -6.08 0.28
N CYS A 76 -0.25 -5.39 0.46
CA CYS A 76 -0.21 -3.93 0.46
C CYS A 76 -0.70 -3.39 -0.89
N ALA A 77 -0.18 -3.90 -2.01
CA ALA A 77 -0.56 -3.42 -3.33
C ALA A 77 -2.04 -3.71 -3.65
N GLU A 78 -2.55 -4.88 -3.25
CA GLU A 78 -3.95 -5.25 -3.44
C GLU A 78 -4.87 -4.39 -2.57
N PHE A 79 -4.53 -4.18 -1.29
CA PHE A 79 -5.27 -3.28 -0.39
C PHE A 79 -5.32 -1.87 -0.95
N MET A 80 -4.19 -1.31 -1.39
CA MET A 80 -4.15 0.03 -2.01
C MET A 80 -5.08 0.10 -3.22
N SER A 81 -5.12 -0.96 -4.04
CA SER A 81 -5.97 -0.99 -5.23
C SER A 81 -7.45 -1.06 -4.88
N VAL A 82 -7.84 -1.95 -3.97
CA VAL A 82 -9.25 -2.17 -3.60
C VAL A 82 -9.79 -1.04 -2.73
N LYS A 83 -9.05 -0.63 -1.70
CA LYS A 83 -9.50 0.33 -0.69
C LYS A 83 -9.48 1.77 -1.20
N HIS A 84 -8.43 2.13 -1.94
CA HIS A 84 -8.21 3.50 -2.42
C HIS A 84 -8.50 3.67 -3.92
N ASN A 85 -9.02 2.61 -4.57
CA ASN A 85 -9.38 2.62 -5.99
C ASN A 85 -8.22 3.01 -6.92
N LEU A 86 -7.01 2.56 -6.58
CA LEU A 86 -5.80 2.82 -7.35
C LEU A 86 -5.52 1.68 -8.36
N PRO A 87 -4.90 1.95 -9.52
CA PRO A 87 -4.58 0.89 -10.47
C PRO A 87 -3.59 -0.12 -9.88
N LEU A 88 -3.98 -1.41 -9.82
CA LEU A 88 -3.16 -2.45 -9.18
C LEU A 88 -1.71 -2.51 -9.69
N GLN A 89 -1.50 -2.39 -11.00
CA GLN A 89 -0.15 -2.40 -11.58
C GLN A 89 0.72 -1.23 -11.09
N LEU A 90 0.10 -0.08 -10.84
CA LEU A 90 0.76 1.09 -10.28
C LEU A 90 1.13 0.85 -8.82
N CYS A 91 0.20 0.32 -8.02
CA CYS A 91 0.45 -0.03 -6.62
C CYS A 91 1.58 -1.05 -6.49
N MET A 92 1.56 -2.11 -7.30
CA MET A 92 2.61 -3.13 -7.31
C MET A 92 3.99 -2.56 -7.70
N ALA A 93 4.05 -1.67 -8.69
CA ALA A 93 5.29 -1.02 -9.07
C ALA A 93 5.79 -0.10 -7.95
N TYR A 94 4.87 0.66 -7.32
CA TYR A 94 5.16 1.56 -6.21
C TYR A 94 5.74 0.82 -5.00
N VAL A 95 5.01 -0.16 -4.45
CA VAL A 95 5.43 -0.91 -3.25
C VAL A 95 6.79 -1.58 -3.46
N ARG A 96 6.98 -2.25 -4.61
CA ARG A 96 8.23 -2.98 -4.94
C ARG A 96 9.41 -2.07 -5.30
N SER A 97 9.15 -0.80 -5.59
CA SER A 97 10.21 0.18 -5.90
C SER A 97 10.79 0.84 -4.65
N HIS A 98 10.13 0.70 -3.51
CA HIS A 98 10.54 1.26 -2.23
C HIS A 98 11.07 0.17 -1.28
N LYS A 99 11.69 0.59 -0.18
CA LYS A 99 12.13 -0.31 0.90
C LYS A 99 11.36 0.06 2.15
N TRP A 100 10.90 -0.96 2.87
CA TRP A 100 10.12 -0.86 4.11
C TRP A 100 10.81 -1.74 5.15
#